data_AF-A0A942J9G4-F1
#
_entry.id   AF-A0A942J9G4-F1
#
_cell.length_a   1.000
_cell.length_b   1.000
_cell.length_c   1.000
_cell.angle_alpha   90.00
_cell.angle_beta   90.00
_cell.angle_gamma   90.00
#
_symmetry.space_group_name_H-M   'P 1'
#
loop_
_entity.id
_entity.type
_entity.pdbx_description
1 polymer ?
#
loop_
_entity_poly.entity_id
_entity_poly.type
_entity_poly.pdbx_seq_one_letter_code
_entity_poly.pdbx_strand_id
1 'polypeptide(L)'
;MTNVWCVRADFGTHTQAFLNGRYVAIGWIHDTDLAAIRSREELYPLYKAAHPQDTSNIVIGQQVGQIGRFLLEIKAGDYVITPAADTEWLHYGRVVDDPSYFHVPTDPACPYAHRHRVVWHDKPVRRG
;
A
#
# COMPACT_ATOMS: atom_id res chain seq x y z
N MET A 1 6.77 -13.16 -13.89
CA MET A 1 6.42 -14.00 -12.73
C MET A 1 5.41 -13.23 -11.91
N THR A 2 4.46 -13.92 -11.29
CA THR A 2 3.44 -13.31 -10.43
C THR A 2 3.93 -13.35 -8.99
N ASN A 3 3.93 -12.20 -8.31
CA ASN A 3 4.37 -12.07 -6.92
C ASN A 3 3.18 -12.03 -5.96
N VAL A 4 3.46 -12.25 -4.67
CA VAL A 4 2.50 -12.08 -3.58
C VAL A 4 3.06 -11.06 -2.60
N TRP A 5 2.29 -10.01 -2.31
CA TRP A 5 2.68 -8.89 -1.46
C TRP A 5 1.82 -8.81 -0.21
N CYS A 6 2.41 -8.56 0.95
CA CYS A 6 1.65 -8.29 2.18
C CYS A 6 1.53 -6.78 2.39
N VAL A 7 0.31 -6.25 2.29
CA VAL A 7 0.00 -4.84 2.57
C VAL A 7 -0.88 -4.78 3.83
N ARG A 8 -0.33 -4.22 4.91
CA ARG A 8 -0.99 -4.18 6.22
C ARG A 8 -1.82 -2.92 6.37
N ALA A 9 -3.03 -3.08 6.89
CA ALA A 9 -4.01 -2.03 7.06
C ALA A 9 -4.08 -1.55 8.53
N ASP A 10 -2.95 -1.17 9.11
CA ASP A 10 -2.78 -0.74 10.51
C ASP A 10 -3.40 -1.68 11.55
N PHE A 11 -2.75 -2.81 11.82
CA PHE A 11 -3.27 -3.87 12.68
C PHE A 11 -4.71 -4.31 12.33
N GLY A 12 -5.09 -4.11 11.08
CA GLY A 12 -6.38 -4.48 10.52
C GLY A 12 -7.46 -3.41 10.59
N THR A 13 -7.20 -2.26 11.22
CA THR A 13 -8.12 -1.12 11.36
C THR A 13 -8.73 -0.68 10.03
N HIS A 14 -7.94 -0.68 8.95
CA HIS A 14 -8.40 -0.25 7.62
C HIS A 14 -8.75 -1.42 6.67
N THR A 15 -8.74 -2.66 7.16
CA THR A 15 -8.99 -3.83 6.30
C THR A 15 -10.36 -3.77 5.64
N GLN A 16 -11.40 -3.40 6.40
CA GLN A 16 -12.74 -3.32 5.82
C GLN A 16 -12.85 -2.23 4.75
N ALA A 17 -12.14 -1.11 4.92
CA ALA A 17 -12.07 -0.06 3.91
C ALA A 17 -11.39 -0.56 2.63
N PHE A 18 -10.31 -1.34 2.76
CA PHE A 18 -9.62 -1.98 1.63
C PHE A 18 -10.55 -2.94 0.86
N LEU A 19 -11.29 -3.79 1.59
CA LEU A 19 -12.22 -4.77 1.02
C LEU A 19 -13.39 -4.08 0.28
N ASN A 20 -14.08 -3.18 0.98
CA ASN A 20 -15.25 -2.47 0.44
C ASN A 20 -14.85 -1.55 -0.73
N GLY A 21 -13.72 -0.86 -0.59
CA GLY A 21 -13.19 0.06 -1.58
C GLY A 21 -12.46 -0.61 -2.74
N ARG A 22 -12.22 -1.92 -2.67
CA ARG A 22 -11.49 -2.69 -3.70
C ARG A 22 -10.08 -2.14 -3.96
N TYR A 23 -9.35 -1.89 -2.88
CA TYR A 23 -7.96 -1.42 -2.96
C TYR A 23 -7.09 -1.93 -1.81
N VAL A 24 -5.77 -1.85 -1.98
CA VAL A 24 -4.80 -1.78 -0.87
C VAL A 24 -4.15 -0.42 -0.85
N ALA A 25 -3.68 0.06 0.31
CA ALA A 25 -3.21 1.43 0.43
C ALA A 25 -2.02 1.63 1.39
N ILE A 26 -1.27 2.71 1.17
CA ILE A 26 -0.22 3.22 2.06
C ILE A 26 -0.33 4.73 2.27
N GLY A 27 0.25 5.25 3.37
CA GLY A 27 0.01 6.62 3.83
C GLY A 27 1.24 7.46 4.21
N TRP A 28 2.45 7.11 3.75
CA TRP A 28 3.65 7.86 4.15
C TRP A 28 3.73 9.28 3.58
N ILE A 29 3.29 9.53 2.35
CA ILE A 29 3.40 10.86 1.70
C ILE A 29 2.00 11.33 1.29
N HIS A 30 1.18 11.72 2.26
CA HIS A 30 -0.25 11.92 2.05
C HIS A 30 -0.60 12.95 0.96
N ASP A 31 0.02 14.13 1.00
CA ASP A 31 -0.44 15.31 0.24
C ASP A 31 0.10 15.40 -1.20
N THR A 32 0.99 14.49 -1.60
CA THR A 32 1.64 14.54 -2.92
C THR A 32 1.35 13.28 -3.71
N ASP A 33 0.75 13.39 -4.89
CA ASP A 33 0.57 12.24 -5.79
C ASP A 33 1.93 11.76 -6.33
N LEU A 34 2.19 10.46 -6.18
CA LEU A 34 3.44 9.81 -6.59
C LEU A 34 3.35 9.14 -7.98
N ALA A 35 2.27 9.31 -8.75
CA ALA A 35 2.07 8.63 -10.03
C ALA A 35 3.21 8.84 -11.06
N ALA A 36 3.89 9.99 -10.95
CA ALA A 36 4.97 10.39 -11.86
C ALA A 36 6.34 9.80 -11.50
N ILE A 37 6.50 9.25 -10.29
CA ILE A 37 7.77 8.70 -9.81
C ILE A 37 8.16 7.47 -10.64
N ARG A 38 9.44 7.36 -10.97
CA ARG A 38 9.99 6.26 -11.78
C ARG A 38 11.13 5.53 -11.08
N SER A 39 11.77 6.14 -10.09
CA SER A 39 12.85 5.52 -9.33
C SER A 39 12.70 5.74 -7.83
N ARG A 40 13.37 4.88 -7.05
CA ARG A 40 13.36 4.98 -5.59
C ARG A 40 14.10 6.23 -5.10
N GLU A 41 15.09 6.68 -5.84
CA GLU A 41 15.91 7.86 -5.53
C GLU A 41 15.06 9.13 -5.49
N GLU A 42 14.06 9.25 -6.37
CA GLU A 42 13.11 10.37 -6.41
C GLU A 42 12.21 10.45 -5.16
N LEU A 43 12.02 9.35 -4.43
CA LEU A 43 11.19 9.31 -3.22
C LEU A 43 11.90 9.92 -1.99
N TYR A 44 13.24 9.94 -1.95
CA TYR A 44 13.98 10.44 -0.79
C TYR A 44 13.68 11.91 -0.45
N PRO A 45 13.75 12.88 -1.38
CA PRO A 45 13.43 14.26 -1.06
C PRO A 45 11.97 14.44 -0.63
N LEU A 46 11.03 13.72 -1.26
CA LEU A 46 9.60 13.78 -0.91
C LEU A 46 9.34 13.23 0.50
N TYR A 47 9.96 12.10 0.84
CA TYR A 47 9.86 11.50 2.16
C TYR A 47 10.40 12.45 3.24
N LYS A 48 11.60 13.00 3.04
CA LYS A 48 12.23 13.92 3.99
C LYS A 48 11.42 15.21 4.21
N ALA A 49 10.76 15.71 3.17
CA ALA A 49 9.87 16.85 3.28
C ALA A 49 8.60 16.53 4.09
N ALA A 50 8.02 15.34 3.90
CA ALA A 50 6.84 14.88 4.65
C ALA A 50 7.15 14.48 6.10
N HIS A 51 8.39 14.04 6.39
CA HIS A 51 8.82 13.54 7.71
C HIS A 51 10.12 14.22 8.18
N PRO A 52 10.14 15.53 8.44
CA PRO A 52 11.35 16.26 8.83
C PRO A 52 11.95 15.81 10.18
N GLN A 53 11.16 15.13 11.02
CA GLN A 53 11.59 14.56 12.29
C GLN A 53 12.47 13.31 12.12
N ASP A 54 12.37 12.61 11.00
CA ASP A 54 13.14 11.40 10.72
C ASP A 54 14.55 11.80 10.23
N THR A 55 15.53 11.75 11.12
CA THR A 55 16.92 12.16 10.80
C THR A 55 17.86 11.00 10.50
N SER A 56 17.49 9.77 10.88
CA SER A 56 18.29 8.57 10.64
C SER A 56 18.19 8.12 9.18
N ASN A 57 19.33 8.07 8.48
CA ASN A 57 19.40 7.54 7.11
C ASN A 57 18.90 6.09 7.00
N ILE A 58 19.04 5.31 8.06
CA ILE A 58 18.55 3.92 8.12
C ILE A 58 17.02 3.92 8.12
N VAL A 59 16.40 4.73 8.98
CA VAL A 59 14.93 4.85 9.06
C VAL A 59 14.38 5.35 7.74
N ILE A 60 14.91 6.46 7.21
CA ILE A 60 14.48 7.03 5.93
C ILE A 60 14.59 5.99 4.81
N GLY A 61 15.72 5.27 4.72
CA GLY A 61 15.92 4.24 3.71
C GLY A 61 14.93 3.07 3.81
N GLN A 62 14.57 2.65 5.03
CA GLN A 62 13.55 1.62 5.24
C GLN A 62 12.17 2.07 4.75
N GLN A 63 11.78 3.31 5.05
CA GLN A 63 10.46 3.85 4.71
C GLN A 63 10.34 4.12 3.21
N VAL A 64 11.34 4.75 2.62
CA VAL A 64 11.45 4.91 1.15
C VAL A 64 11.44 3.55 0.45
N GLY A 65 12.09 2.52 1.01
CA GLY A 65 12.06 1.17 0.46
C GLY A 65 10.66 0.53 0.47
N GLN A 66 9.84 0.79 1.50
CA GLN A 66 8.46 0.32 1.53
C GLN A 66 7.58 1.03 0.50
N ILE A 67 7.69 2.36 0.40
CA ILE A 67 6.97 3.15 -0.59
C ILE A 67 7.37 2.73 -2.00
N GLY A 68 8.67 2.57 -2.27
CA GLY A 68 9.20 2.18 -3.56
C GLY A 68 8.69 0.80 -4.02
N ARG A 69 8.68 -0.21 -3.14
CA ARG A 69 8.11 -1.53 -3.47
C ARG A 69 6.63 -1.43 -3.82
N PHE A 70 5.87 -0.72 -2.99
CA PHE A 70 4.43 -0.55 -3.23
C PHE A 70 4.17 0.12 -4.57
N LEU A 71 4.88 1.21 -4.87
CA LEU A 71 4.62 2.05 -6.03
C LEU A 71 5.21 1.50 -7.35
N LEU A 72 6.42 0.94 -7.30
CA LEU A 72 7.23 0.63 -8.48
C LEU A 72 7.32 -0.88 -8.77
N GLU A 73 7.10 -1.73 -7.77
CA GLU A 73 7.30 -3.19 -7.89
C GLU A 73 5.98 -3.97 -7.91
N ILE A 74 4.93 -3.52 -7.20
CA ILE A 74 3.58 -4.11 -7.31
C ILE A 74 3.02 -3.78 -8.70
N LYS A 75 2.60 -4.80 -9.44
CA LYS A 75 2.12 -4.65 -10.82
C LYS A 75 0.79 -5.35 -11.05
N ALA A 76 0.13 -4.99 -12.14
CA ALA A 76 -1.03 -5.71 -12.65
C ALA A 76 -0.80 -7.24 -12.64
N GLY A 77 -1.79 -7.95 -12.10
CA GLY A 77 -1.76 -9.41 -12.01
C GLY A 77 -1.03 -10.00 -10.81
N ASP A 78 -0.29 -9.21 -10.02
CA ASP A 78 0.23 -9.64 -8.72
C ASP A 78 -0.91 -9.91 -7.72
N TYR A 79 -0.61 -10.70 -6.70
CA TYR A 79 -1.52 -10.90 -5.58
C TYR A 79 -1.10 -10.04 -4.40
N VAL A 80 -2.09 -9.56 -3.66
CA VAL A 80 -1.91 -8.88 -2.38
C VAL A 80 -2.63 -9.67 -1.30
N ILE A 81 -2.03 -9.68 -0.10
CA ILE A 81 -2.65 -10.16 1.12
C ILE A 81 -2.73 -9.03 2.13
N THR A 82 -3.85 -8.94 2.83
CA THR A 82 -4.06 -8.01 3.95
C THR A 82 -4.62 -8.80 5.14
N PRO A 83 -3.88 -8.87 6.26
CA PRO A 83 -4.40 -9.46 7.49
C PRO A 83 -5.58 -8.66 8.02
N ALA A 84 -6.61 -9.35 8.51
CA ALA A 84 -7.69 -8.74 9.26
C ALA A 84 -7.24 -8.29 10.66
N ALA A 85 -8.10 -7.55 11.35
CA ALA A 85 -7.87 -7.16 12.75
C ALA A 85 -7.77 -8.40 13.66
N ASP A 86 -8.62 -9.39 13.39
CA ASP A 86 -8.37 -10.76 13.84
C ASP A 86 -7.26 -11.37 12.97
N THR A 87 -6.04 -11.39 13.50
CA THR A 87 -4.84 -11.80 12.76
C THR A 87 -4.83 -13.28 12.33
N GLU A 88 -5.82 -14.08 12.76
CA GLU A 88 -6.08 -15.41 12.23
C GLU A 88 -6.58 -15.39 10.78
N TRP A 89 -7.15 -14.28 10.30
CA TRP A 89 -7.72 -14.21 8.95
C TRP A 89 -6.88 -13.36 8.01
N LEU A 90 -6.64 -13.90 6.81
CA LEU A 90 -5.96 -13.23 5.71
C LEU A 90 -6.93 -13.04 4.55
N HIS A 91 -7.12 -11.79 4.15
CA HIS A 91 -7.79 -11.47 2.89
C HIS A 91 -6.75 -11.44 1.78
N TYR A 92 -7.13 -11.91 0.58
CA TYR A 92 -6.25 -11.88 -0.57
C TYR A 92 -7.02 -11.50 -1.84
N GLY A 93 -6.32 -10.86 -2.76
CA GLY A 93 -6.90 -10.35 -3.99
C GLY A 93 -5.84 -10.18 -5.06
N ARG A 94 -6.27 -9.97 -6.30
CA ARG A 94 -5.40 -9.74 -7.45
C ARG A 94 -5.41 -8.26 -7.83
N VAL A 95 -4.23 -7.68 -8.02
CA VAL A 95 -4.06 -6.33 -8.54
C VAL A 95 -4.60 -6.28 -9.96
N VAL A 96 -5.45 -5.30 -10.26
CA VAL A 96 -6.10 -5.17 -11.57
C VAL A 96 -5.12 -4.74 -12.66
N ASP A 97 -5.57 -4.78 -13.91
CA ASP A 97 -4.80 -4.32 -15.07
C ASP A 97 -4.41 -2.84 -14.96
N ASP A 98 -3.29 -2.47 -15.58
CA ASP A 98 -2.74 -1.13 -15.45
C ASP A 98 -3.60 -0.05 -16.15
N PRO A 99 -3.68 1.16 -15.56
CA PRO A 99 -3.05 1.56 -14.29
C PRO A 99 -3.86 1.09 -13.08
N SER A 100 -3.22 0.30 -12.22
CA SER A 100 -3.82 -0.10 -10.94
C SER A 100 -3.62 0.94 -9.84
N TYR A 101 -2.54 1.73 -9.92
CA TYR A 101 -2.22 2.80 -8.96
C TYR A 101 -3.13 4.02 -9.12
N PHE A 102 -3.53 4.62 -7.99
CA PHE A 102 -4.21 5.92 -7.94
C PHE A 102 -4.00 6.60 -6.58
N HIS A 103 -4.21 7.92 -6.54
CA HIS A 103 -4.09 8.74 -5.33
C HIS A 103 -5.45 9.30 -4.91
N VAL A 104 -5.77 9.19 -3.61
CA VAL A 104 -7.01 9.68 -2.99
C VAL A 104 -6.65 10.40 -1.68
N PRO A 105 -6.40 11.72 -1.70
CA PRO A 105 -5.94 12.47 -0.53
C PRO A 105 -7.04 12.70 0.52
N THR A 106 -8.28 12.30 0.27
CA THR A 106 -9.36 12.49 1.24
C THR A 106 -10.36 11.35 1.14
N ASP A 107 -10.39 10.51 2.16
CA ASP A 107 -11.35 9.42 2.31
C ASP A 107 -11.62 9.18 3.82
N PRO A 108 -12.84 9.42 4.30
CA PRO A 108 -13.19 9.20 5.71
C PRO A 108 -13.00 7.76 6.19
N ALA A 109 -13.03 6.77 5.28
CA ALA A 109 -12.90 5.36 5.63
C ALA A 109 -11.44 4.91 5.79
N CYS A 110 -10.48 5.59 5.15
CA CYS A 110 -9.07 5.23 5.23
C CYS A 110 -8.16 6.44 4.91
N PRO A 111 -7.25 6.82 5.81
CA PRO A 111 -6.35 7.97 5.60
C PRO A 111 -5.22 7.68 4.59
N TYR A 112 -5.13 6.46 4.07
CA TYR A 112 -4.04 6.07 3.17
C TYR A 112 -4.36 6.48 1.74
N ALA A 113 -3.60 7.45 1.25
CA ALA A 113 -3.88 8.13 0.00
C ALA A 113 -3.37 7.38 -1.23
N HIS A 114 -2.28 6.62 -1.14
CA HIS A 114 -1.74 5.89 -2.28
C HIS A 114 -2.31 4.49 -2.34
N ARG A 115 -2.91 4.13 -3.47
CA ARG A 115 -3.74 2.92 -3.57
C ARG A 115 -3.43 2.13 -4.83
N HIS A 116 -3.50 0.80 -4.73
CA HIS A 116 -3.65 -0.08 -5.89
C HIS A 116 -5.05 -0.67 -5.89
N ARG A 117 -5.73 -0.68 -7.05
CA ARG A 117 -7.01 -1.36 -7.24
C ARG A 117 -6.83 -2.87 -7.21
N VAL A 118 -7.74 -3.55 -6.51
CA VAL A 118 -7.67 -4.99 -6.23
C VAL A 118 -9.04 -5.62 -6.41
N VAL A 119 -9.08 -6.76 -7.08
CA VAL A 119 -10.23 -7.67 -7.04
C VAL A 119 -9.98 -8.69 -5.94
N TRP A 120 -10.70 -8.54 -4.82
CA TRP A 120 -10.63 -9.43 -3.68
C TRP A 120 -11.32 -10.75 -3.96
N HIS A 121 -10.79 -11.84 -3.39
CA HIS A 121 -11.49 -13.10 -3.32
C HIS A 121 -12.54 -13.08 -2.20
N ASP A 122 -13.68 -13.73 -2.44
CA ASP A 122 -14.84 -13.67 -1.53
C ASP A 122 -14.58 -14.27 -0.15
N LYS A 123 -13.72 -15.29 -0.07
CA LYS A 123 -13.45 -16.03 1.17
C LYS A 123 -12.03 -15.74 1.67
N PRO A 124 -11.87 -15.28 2.92
CA PRO A 124 -10.55 -15.18 3.53
C PRO A 124 -9.95 -16.56 3.77
N VAL A 125 -8.65 -16.59 4.00
CA VAL A 125 -7.89 -17.79 4.36
C VAL A 125 -7.50 -17.70 5.82
N ARG A 126 -7.63 -18.81 6.55
CA ARG A 126 -7.18 -18.89 7.93
C ARG A 126 -5.67 -19.12 7.99
N ARG A 127 -4.98 -18.31 8.79
CA ARG A 127 -3.60 -18.52 9.21
C ARG A 127 -3.66 -19.65 10.24
N GLY A 128 -3.26 -20.86 9.82
CA GLY A 128 -3.53 -22.13 10.52
C GLY A 128 -3.17 -22.17 12.00
#